data_AF-A0A2G4G1E0-F1
#
_entry.id   AF-A0A2G4G1E0-F1
#
_cell.length_a   1.000
_cell.length_b   1.000
_cell.length_c   1.000
_cell.angle_alpha   90.00
_cell.angle_beta   90.00
_cell.angle_gamma   90.00
#
_symmetry.space_group_name_H-M   'P 1'
#
loop_
_entity.id
_entity.type
_entity.pdbx_description
1 polymer ?
#
loop_
_entity_poly.entity_id
_entity_poly.type
_entity_poly.pdbx_seq_one_letter_code
_entity_poly.pdbx_strand_id
1 'polypeptide(L)' 'MIQKLALLASHLVVALVALVGIGGATRVMEAGLACPDWPLCYGRLLPGRQMNLQVFLEWFHRLDAFV' A
#
# COMPACT_ATOMS: atom_id res chain seq x y z
N MET A 1 -13.57 -15.77 22.83
CA MET A 1 -14.33 -14.88 21.93
C MET A 1 -13.72 -13.48 21.89
N ILE A 2 -13.55 -12.80 23.04
CA ILE A 2 -12.96 -11.45 23.15
C ILE A 2 -11.52 -11.36 22.60
N GLN A 3 -10.68 -12.36 22.84
CA GLN A 3 -9.29 -12.38 22.33
C GLN A 3 -9.19 -12.38 20.81
N LYS A 4 -10.11 -13.07 20.12
CA LYS A 4 -10.16 -13.08 18.64
C LYS A 4 -10.55 -11.70 18.11
N LEU A 5 -11.47 -11.03 18.81
CA LEU A 5 -11.90 -9.67 18.47
C LEU A 5 -10.77 -8.66 18.67
N ALA A 6 -10.01 -8.78 19.77
CA ALA A 6 -8.85 -7.93 20.04
C ALA A 6 -7.74 -8.09 19.00
N LEU A 7 -7.49 -9.32 18.53
CA LEU A 7 -6.53 -9.59 17.45
C LEU A 7 -6.98 -8.98 16.12
N LEU A 8 -8.26 -9.10 15.76
CA LEU A 8 -8.78 -8.47 14.53
C LEU A 8 -8.69 -6.94 14.63
N ALA A 9 -9.07 -6.37 15.76
CA ALA A 9 -8.97 -4.94 15.99
C ALA A 9 -7.51 -4.43 15.90
N SER A 10 -6.55 -5.18 16.46
CA SER A 10 -5.13 -4.79 16.37
C SER A 10 -4.62 -4.84 14.93
N HIS A 11 -5.02 -5.83 14.14
CA HIS A 11 -4.67 -5.89 12.71
C HIS A 11 -5.22 -4.69 11.95
N LEU A 12 -6.48 -4.33 12.16
CA LEU A 12 -7.10 -3.17 11.50
C LEU A 12 -6.41 -1.86 11.88
N VAL A 13 -6.05 -1.67 13.14
CA VAL A 13 -5.33 -0.47 13.58
C VAL A 13 -3.96 -0.39 12.92
N VAL A 14 -3.22 -1.50 12.84
CA VAL A 14 -1.90 -1.53 12.19
C VAL A 14 -2.03 -1.23 10.70
N ALA A 15 -2.99 -1.85 10.01
CA ALA A 15 -3.26 -1.59 8.60
C ALA A 15 -3.60 -0.11 8.35
N LEU A 16 -4.47 0.48 9.18
CA LEU A 16 -4.83 1.89 9.05
C LEU A 16 -3.61 2.82 9.25
N VAL A 17 -2.78 2.56 10.25
CA VAL A 17 -1.57 3.35 10.50
C VAL A 17 -0.57 3.23 9.35
N ALA A 18 -0.38 2.02 8.82
CA ALA A 18 0.44 1.78 7.64
C ALA A 18 -0.10 2.57 6.44
N LEU A 19 -1.40 2.48 6.17
CA LEU A 19 -2.05 3.13 5.04
C LEU A 19 -1.84 4.65 5.05
N VAL A 20 -2.00 5.28 6.21
CA VAL A 20 -1.78 6.72 6.40
C VAL A 20 -0.31 7.09 6.19
N GLY A 21 0.62 6.32 6.77
CA GLY A 21 2.06 6.57 6.65
C GLY A 21 2.56 6.44 5.21
N ILE A 22 2.16 5.37 4.52
CA ILE A 22 2.57 5.09 3.14
C ILE A 22 1.90 6.06 2.17
N GLY A 23 0.62 6.41 2.38
CA GLY A 23 -0.07 7.43 1.60
C GLY A 23 0.59 8.81 1.74
N GLY A 24 1.00 9.17 2.97
CA GLY A 24 1.77 10.38 3.23
C GLY A 24 3.11 10.39 2.51
N ALA A 25 3.87 9.28 2.58
CA ALA A 25 5.14 9.13 1.86
C ALA A 25 4.95 9.22 0.34
N THR A 26 3.91 8.59 -0.21
CA THR A 26 3.56 8.66 -1.63
C THR A 26 3.36 10.10 -2.09
N ARG A 27 2.69 10.92 -1.27
CA ARG A 27 2.48 12.34 -1.58
C ARG A 27 3.76 13.16 -1.47
N VAL A 28 4.53 13.01 -0.38
CA VAL A 28 5.77 13.80 -0.17
C VAL A 28 6.84 13.48 -1.22
N MET A 29 6.88 12.23 -1.71
CA MET A 29 7.83 11.80 -2.73
C MET A 29 7.31 11.97 -4.16
N GLU A 30 6.16 12.65 -4.34
CA GLU A 30 5.49 12.86 -5.63
C GLU A 30 5.27 11.56 -6.43
N ALA A 31 5.10 10.45 -5.72
CA ALA A 31 5.00 9.11 -6.30
C ALA A 31 3.60 8.75 -6.78
N GLY A 32 2.60 9.64 -6.67
CA GLY A 32 1.19 9.33 -6.92
C GLY A 32 0.79 9.07 -8.39
N LEU A 33 1.75 9.11 -9.32
CA LEU A 33 1.58 8.82 -10.75
C LEU A 33 2.67 7.86 -11.28
N ALA A 34 3.36 7.16 -10.38
CA ALA A 34 4.40 6.19 -10.71
C ALA A 34 3.84 4.91 -11.33
N CYS A 35 2.61 4.50 -11.00
CA CYS A 35 1.90 3.38 -11.61
C CYS A 35 0.72 3.89 -12.45
N PRO A 36 0.69 3.61 -13.77
CA PRO A 36 -0.41 4.04 -14.64
C PRO A 36 -1.71 3.27 -14.37
N ASP A 37 -1.60 2.04 -13.86
CA ASP A 37 -2.71 1.10 -13.70
C ASP A 37 -2.65 0.40 -12.32
N TRP A 38 -3.77 -0.18 -11.90
CA TRP A 38 -3.91 -1.05 -10.71
C TRP A 38 -4.98 -2.12 -10.99
N PRO A 39 -4.84 -3.39 -10.56
CA PRO A 39 -3.81 -3.98 -9.67
C PRO A 39 -2.50 -4.35 -10.36
N LEU A 40 -2.49 -4.34 -11.69
CA LEU A 40 -1.29 -4.49 -12.50
C LEU A 40 -0.61 -3.13 -12.63
N CYS A 41 0.68 -3.03 -12.37
CA CYS A 41 1.48 -1.86 -12.67
C CYS A 41 2.46 -2.24 -13.80
N TYR A 42 2.43 -1.50 -14.92
CA TYR A 42 3.14 -1.86 -16.16
C TYR A 42 2.81 -3.28 -16.67
N GLY A 43 1.54 -3.69 -16.55
CA GLY A 43 1.08 -5.01 -16.99
C GLY A 43 1.59 -6.19 -16.15
N ARG A 44 2.18 -5.95 -14.97
CA ARG A 44 2.60 -6.98 -14.01
C ARG A 44 2.08 -6.68 -12.60
N LEU A 45 1.73 -7.72 -11.84
CA LEU A 45 1.29 -7.56 -10.45
C LEU A 45 2.44 -7.07 -9.56
N LEU A 46 3.64 -7.61 -9.76
CA LEU A 46 4.87 -7.16 -9.12
C LEU A 46 5.84 -6.74 -10.23
N PRO A 47 5.98 -5.43 -10.52
CA PRO A 47 6.88 -4.93 -11.55
C PRO A 47 8.34 -4.98 -11.07
N GLY A 48 8.87 -6.17 -10.75
CA GLY A 48 10.17 -6.34 -10.08
C GLY A 48 11.34 -5.67 -10.82
N ARG A 49 11.33 -5.65 -12.15
CA ARG A 49 12.39 -5.01 -12.96
C ARG A 49 12.27 -3.49 -13.02
N GLN A 50 11.09 -2.94 -12.75
CA GLN A 50 10.75 -1.51 -12.75
C GLN A 50 10.47 -0.99 -11.32
N MET A 51 10.75 -1.80 -10.30
CA MET A 51 10.43 -1.50 -8.91
C MET A 51 11.41 -0.46 -8.36
N ASN A 52 11.07 0.81 -8.54
CA ASN A 52 11.70 1.93 -7.85
C ASN A 52 10.91 2.27 -6.57
N LEU A 53 11.48 3.07 -5.68
CA LEU A 53 10.83 3.50 -4.44
C LEU A 53 9.47 4.17 -4.71
N GLN A 54 9.34 4.99 -5.75
CA GLN A 54 8.06 5.62 -6.11
C GLN A 54 7.01 4.59 -6.53
N VAL A 55 7.37 3.65 -7.40
CA VAL A 55 6.50 2.56 -7.87
C VAL A 55 6.10 1.66 -6.69
N PHE A 56 7.05 1.36 -5.81
CA PHE A 56 6.79 0.61 -4.59
C PHE A 56 5.79 1.32 -3.68
N LEU A 57 6.00 2.61 -3.41
CA LEU A 57 5.12 3.40 -2.54
C LEU A 57 3.69 3.48 -3.10
N GLU A 58 3.52 3.79 -4.38
CA GLU A 58 2.19 3.89 -4.96
C GLU A 58 1.49 2.53 -5.05
N TRP A 59 2.19 1.50 -5.53
CA TRP A 59 1.63 0.16 -5.65
C TRP A 59 1.25 -0.41 -4.28
N PHE A 60 2.12 -0.25 -3.28
CA PHE A 60 1.90 -0.75 -1.93
C PHE A 60 0.82 0.05 -1.19
N HIS A 61 0.76 1.39 -1.37
CA HIS A 61 -0.33 2.21 -0.84
C HIS A 61 -1.70 1.73 -1.34
N ARG A 62 -1.82 1.44 -2.64
CA ARG A 62 -3.07 0.96 -3.25
C ARG A 62 -3.41 -0.48 -2.82
N LEU A 63 -2.41 -1.33 -2.59
CA LEU A 63 -2.61 -2.68 -2.06
C LEU A 63 -3.12 -2.64 -0.62
N ASP A 64 -2.49 -1.85 0.24
CA ASP A 64 -2.87 -1.69 1.65
C ASP A 64 -4.27 -1.07 1.80
N ALA A 65 -4.67 -0.18 0.86
CA ALA A 65 -6.02 0.36 0.83
C ALA A 65 -7.11 -0.68 0.48
N PHE A 66 -6.74 -1.78 -0.16
CA PHE A 66 -7.66 -2.84 -0.57
C PHE A 66 -7.85 -3.92 0.52
N VAL A 67 -6.85 -4.09 1.40
CA VAL A 67 -6.83 -5.10 2.48
C VAL A 67 -7.54 -4.59 3.73
#